data_AF-A0A2K3J6E5-F1
#
_entry.id   AF-A0A2K3J6E5-F1
#
_cell.length_a   1.000
_cell.length_b   1.000
_cell.length_c   1.000
_cell.angle_alpha   90.00
_cell.angle_beta   90.00
_cell.angle_gamma   90.00
#
_symmetry.space_group_name_H-M   'P 1'
#
loop_
_entity.id
_entity.type
_entity.pdbx_description
1 polymer ?
#
loop_
_entity_poly.entity_id
_entity_poly.type
_entity_poly.pdbx_seq_one_letter_code
_entity_poly.pdbx_strand_id
1 'polypeptide(L)'
;KELKRGEIPTVEHVQDVVEKVLIEDGHAKTAKAYILYRKQHQDMREIGGLLKDIDVVDDYLSMLDWKVSENSNMAYSLQGLNVYATESIISHYWLNKIYPPEIGEAHTKGEYHIHDLGTLGAYTYFGKESIIVKNRDTLLLTSFQKLYETLEDEEILLSKTDDAYAKYPIGLEVLDVNGWTPIQRVVKKAKRKSMRFLKNESGRSVIVTEDHPMVMGTELFKKAREVRKDDDKLFTADLKNLLKNEQLFFKEHLFIAQELYDKGLRDFWIEGMPLEEYETYSHDMKINGIVSTSNNADALPNKIPLTKNLGYFIGFYLAEGWMEPHRICIKQKDSNENQEIIHRITQAANELGCRVYTKKDEGYITARIANSTLVEYLFKFIFNAEGISKEKCLPFEILTYNIQFIEGLIAGILDGDGSLTTSKTTLSIRTSSRTMLEQLAIVWCRYNTDIPRKTNHSAIPTFRCRFQDNV
;
A
#
# COMPACT_ATOMS: atom_id res chain seq x y z
N LYS A 1 -8.00 46.04 -8.34
CA LYS A 1 -7.62 47.29 -7.63
C LYS A 1 -8.08 48.48 -8.48
N GLU A 2 -8.71 49.50 -7.91
CA GLU A 2 -9.03 50.72 -8.67
C GLU A 2 -7.76 51.56 -8.85
N LEU A 3 -7.47 51.95 -10.10
CA LEU A 3 -6.35 52.82 -10.45
C LEU A 3 -6.56 54.22 -9.87
N LYS A 4 -5.55 54.79 -9.21
CA LYS A 4 -5.62 56.16 -8.71
C LYS A 4 -5.52 57.16 -9.86
N ARG A 5 -6.18 58.30 -9.72
CA ARG A 5 -6.22 59.35 -10.75
C ARG A 5 -4.79 59.88 -11.00
N GLY A 6 -4.24 59.61 -12.19
CA GLY A 6 -2.87 59.99 -12.60
C GLY A 6 -1.88 58.83 -12.71
N GLU A 7 -2.28 57.60 -12.37
CA GLU A 7 -1.43 56.40 -12.45
C GLU A 7 -1.50 55.76 -13.86
N ILE A 8 -0.35 55.41 -14.44
CA ILE A 8 -0.30 54.80 -15.78
C ILE A 8 -0.75 53.34 -15.68
N PRO A 9 -1.77 52.90 -16.44
CA PRO A 9 -2.26 51.53 -16.35
C PRO A 9 -1.21 50.53 -16.81
N THR A 10 -0.98 49.50 -15.98
CA THR A 10 -0.14 48.35 -16.35
C THR A 10 -0.95 47.36 -17.21
N VAL A 11 -0.25 46.48 -17.92
CA VAL A 11 -0.87 45.43 -18.72
C VAL A 11 -1.85 44.59 -17.89
N GLU A 12 -1.48 44.23 -16.66
CA GLU A 12 -2.34 43.47 -15.75
C GLU A 12 -3.62 44.24 -15.36
N HIS A 13 -3.53 45.55 -15.12
CA HIS A 13 -4.71 46.36 -14.81
C HIS A 13 -5.69 46.42 -16.00
N VAL A 14 -5.18 46.52 -17.23
CA VAL A 14 -6.03 46.48 -18.44
C VAL A 14 -6.70 45.11 -18.56
N GLN A 15 -5.95 44.04 -18.34
CA GLN A 15 -6.47 42.68 -18.44
C GLN A 15 -7.52 42.36 -17.37
N ASP A 16 -7.35 42.83 -16.13
CA ASP A 16 -8.32 42.66 -15.04
C ASP A 16 -9.63 43.40 -15.34
N VAL A 17 -9.55 44.58 -15.99
CA VAL A 17 -10.74 45.32 -16.43
C VAL A 17 -11.46 44.56 -17.54
N VAL A 18 -10.73 44.00 -18.50
CA VAL A 18 -11.31 43.18 -19.58
C VAL A 18 -12.02 41.95 -19.01
N GLU A 19 -11.41 41.27 -18.05
CA GLU A 19 -12.01 40.13 -17.36
C GLU A 19 -13.30 40.52 -16.62
N LYS A 20 -13.26 41.61 -15.85
CA LYS A 20 -14.40 42.13 -15.11
C LYS A 20 -15.57 42.47 -16.03
N VAL A 21 -15.32 43.21 -17.10
CA VAL A 21 -16.37 43.60 -18.07
C VAL A 21 -16.96 42.36 -18.77
N LEU A 22 -16.14 41.37 -19.14
CA LEU A 22 -16.63 40.13 -19.75
C LEU A 22 -17.53 39.30 -18.80
N ILE A 23 -17.29 39.37 -17.49
CA ILE A 23 -18.13 38.71 -16.49
C ILE A 23 -19.43 39.50 -16.27
N GLU A 24 -19.34 40.83 -16.14
CA GLU A 24 -20.48 41.72 -15.89
C GLU A 24 -21.47 41.76 -17.07
N ASP A 25 -21.00 41.67 -18.31
CA ASP A 25 -21.84 41.59 -19.52
C ASP A 25 -22.36 40.18 -19.84
N GLY A 26 -22.15 39.20 -18.95
CA GLY A 26 -22.69 37.85 -19.08
C GLY A 26 -21.94 36.93 -20.06
N HIS A 27 -20.74 37.31 -20.50
CA HIS A 27 -19.88 36.51 -21.38
C HIS A 27 -18.97 35.54 -20.61
N ALA A 28 -19.53 34.79 -19.65
CA ALA A 28 -18.79 33.92 -18.74
C ALA A 28 -17.87 32.89 -19.45
N LYS A 29 -18.30 32.37 -20.61
CA LYS A 29 -17.52 31.42 -21.40
C LYS A 29 -16.25 32.05 -22.00
N THR A 30 -16.37 33.30 -22.47
CA THR A 30 -15.27 34.09 -23.02
C THR A 30 -14.33 34.59 -21.92
N ALA A 31 -14.89 35.04 -20.78
CA ALA A 31 -14.11 35.40 -19.60
C ALA A 31 -13.23 34.24 -19.13
N LYS A 32 -13.79 33.03 -19.02
CA LYS A 32 -13.03 31.83 -18.61
C LYS A 32 -11.90 31.49 -19.60
N ALA A 33 -12.17 31.58 -20.91
CA ALA A 33 -11.15 31.35 -21.93
C ALA A 33 -10.03 32.41 -21.87
N TYR A 34 -10.39 33.66 -21.60
CA TYR A 34 -9.46 34.77 -21.45
C TYR A 34 -8.55 34.62 -20.21
N ILE A 35 -9.13 34.26 -19.06
CA ILE A 35 -8.39 33.96 -17.82
C ILE A 35 -7.39 32.82 -18.05
N LEU A 36 -7.84 31.74 -18.70
CA LEU A 36 -6.99 30.58 -18.98
C LEU A 36 -5.85 30.94 -19.94
N TYR A 37 -6.13 31.75 -20.96
CA TYR A 37 -5.15 32.26 -21.91
C TYR A 37 -4.09 33.13 -21.23
N ARG A 38 -4.50 34.05 -20.34
CA ARG A 38 -3.58 34.89 -19.53
C ARG A 38 -2.65 34.03 -18.70
N LYS A 39 -3.20 33.03 -17.99
CA LYS A 39 -2.42 32.10 -17.17
C LYS A 39 -1.39 31.33 -18.02
N GLN A 40 -1.82 30.76 -19.15
CA GLN A 40 -0.92 30.07 -20.08
C GLN A 40 0.22 30.96 -20.59
N HIS A 41 -0.07 32.22 -20.92
CA HIS A 41 0.95 33.17 -21.38
C HIS A 41 1.87 33.64 -20.25
N GLN A 42 1.39 33.76 -19.02
CA GLN A 42 2.22 34.01 -17.86
C GLN A 42 3.18 32.83 -17.63
N ASP A 43 2.65 31.61 -17.64
CA ASP A 43 3.45 30.39 -17.51
C ASP A 43 4.54 30.29 -18.58
N MET A 44 4.21 30.63 -19.83
CA MET A 44 5.18 30.68 -20.93
C MET A 44 6.27 31.74 -20.72
N ARG A 45 5.94 32.88 -20.09
CA ARG A 45 6.94 33.92 -19.77
C ARG A 45 7.84 33.51 -18.63
N GLU A 46 7.31 32.84 -17.61
CA GLU A 46 8.10 32.30 -16.49
C GLU A 46 9.06 31.20 -16.99
N ILE A 47 8.55 30.24 -17.78
CA ILE A 47 9.37 29.19 -18.40
C ILE A 47 10.37 29.79 -19.39
N GLY A 48 9.95 30.75 -20.22
CA GLY A 48 10.81 31.44 -21.19
C GLY A 48 11.87 32.33 -20.53
N GLY A 49 11.61 32.86 -19.33
CA GLY A 49 12.59 33.59 -18.52
C GLY A 49 13.71 32.68 -18.02
N LEU A 50 13.39 31.43 -17.68
CA LEU A 50 14.36 30.39 -17.31
C LEU A 50 15.24 29.94 -18.49
N LEU A 51 14.69 29.95 -19.70
CA LEU A 51 15.38 29.60 -20.96
C LEU A 51 16.18 30.75 -21.57
N LYS A 52 16.43 31.84 -20.83
CA LYS A 52 17.52 32.76 -21.21
C LYS A 52 18.83 31.99 -21.02
N ASP A 53 19.27 31.38 -22.12
CA ASP A 53 20.39 30.42 -22.26
C ASP A 53 21.73 30.85 -21.61
N ILE A 54 21.86 32.09 -21.16
CA ILE A 54 23.08 32.66 -20.57
C ILE A 54 23.09 32.46 -19.05
N ASP A 55 21.96 32.62 -18.35
CA ASP A 55 21.97 32.67 -16.88
C ASP A 55 22.12 31.26 -16.25
N VAL A 56 21.44 30.22 -16.75
CA VAL A 56 21.55 28.85 -16.20
C VAL A 56 22.95 28.26 -16.40
N VAL A 57 23.58 28.59 -17.53
CA VAL A 57 24.94 28.17 -17.84
C VAL A 57 25.94 28.96 -16.99
N ASP A 58 25.78 30.28 -16.91
CA ASP A 58 26.64 31.14 -16.10
C ASP A 58 26.53 30.84 -14.60
N ASP A 59 25.35 30.51 -14.07
CA ASP A 59 25.13 30.10 -12.67
C ASP A 59 25.87 28.79 -12.32
N TYR A 60 25.87 27.82 -13.24
CA TYR A 60 26.64 26.59 -13.09
C TYR A 60 28.14 26.85 -13.22
N LEU A 61 28.57 27.65 -14.21
CA LEU A 61 29.99 27.98 -14.45
C LEU A 61 30.59 28.81 -13.30
N SER A 62 29.78 29.62 -12.63
CA SER A 62 30.19 30.48 -11.52
C SER A 62 30.09 29.81 -10.14
N MET A 63 29.56 28.58 -10.06
CA MET A 63 29.30 27.85 -8.80
C MET A 63 28.48 28.67 -7.78
N LEU A 64 27.63 29.59 -8.24
CA LEU A 64 26.90 30.50 -7.35
C LEU A 64 25.71 29.83 -6.66
N ASP A 65 25.16 28.75 -7.24
CA ASP A 65 24.00 28.05 -6.68
C ASP A 65 24.44 26.88 -5.76
N TRP A 66 23.90 26.86 -4.54
CA TRP A 66 24.07 25.76 -3.59
C TRP A 66 23.60 24.41 -4.17
N LYS A 67 22.71 24.44 -5.17
CA LYS A 67 22.26 23.25 -5.92
C LYS A 67 23.39 22.51 -6.63
N VAL A 68 24.47 23.18 -7.02
CA VAL A 68 25.66 22.50 -7.57
C VAL A 68 26.29 21.58 -6.52
N SER A 69 26.12 21.89 -5.23
CA SER A 69 26.58 21.08 -4.10
C SER A 69 25.55 20.06 -3.62
N GLU A 70 24.31 20.09 -4.13
CA GLU A 70 23.27 19.12 -3.80
C GLU A 70 23.58 17.73 -4.40
N ASN A 71 24.24 17.70 -5.56
CA ASN A 71 24.64 16.46 -6.23
C ASN A 71 26.12 16.11 -5.98
N SER A 72 26.40 15.47 -4.84
CA SER A 72 27.75 15.09 -4.38
C SER A 72 28.52 14.12 -5.31
N ASN A 73 27.86 13.56 -6.32
CA ASN A 73 28.37 12.47 -7.14
C ASN A 73 28.96 12.91 -8.49
N MET A 74 28.83 14.19 -8.89
CA MET A 74 29.33 14.68 -10.17
C MET A 74 30.23 15.92 -10.02
N ALA A 75 31.48 15.78 -10.46
CA ALA A 75 32.41 16.89 -10.54
C ALA A 75 32.05 17.84 -11.70
N TYR A 76 32.46 19.11 -11.54
CA TYR A 76 32.31 20.16 -12.54
C TYR A 76 32.77 19.69 -13.93
N SER A 77 31.81 19.49 -14.83
CA SER A 77 32.03 18.96 -16.17
C SER A 77 30.91 19.39 -17.13
N LEU A 78 31.19 19.30 -18.43
CA LEU A 78 30.19 19.54 -19.50
C LEU A 78 28.99 18.59 -19.38
N GLN A 79 29.23 17.35 -18.95
CA GLN A 79 28.17 16.39 -18.68
C GLN A 79 27.32 16.81 -17.49
N GLY A 80 27.94 17.37 -16.45
CA GLY A 80 27.23 17.94 -15.29
C GLY A 80 26.43 19.19 -15.61
N LEU A 81 26.89 20.03 -16.53
CA LEU A 81 26.11 21.16 -17.01
C LEU A 81 24.81 20.70 -17.69
N ASN A 82 24.89 19.67 -18.54
CA ASN A 82 23.71 19.11 -19.21
C ASN A 82 22.71 18.52 -18.21
N VAL A 83 23.20 17.82 -17.19
CA VAL A 83 22.35 17.27 -16.11
C VAL A 83 21.72 18.42 -15.32
N TYR A 84 22.51 19.39 -14.86
CA TYR A 84 22.04 20.54 -14.10
C TYR A 84 20.95 21.34 -14.85
N ALA A 85 21.16 21.63 -16.14
CA ALA A 85 20.16 22.31 -16.96
C ALA A 85 18.86 21.50 -17.09
N THR A 86 18.99 20.18 -17.31
CA THR A 86 17.84 19.28 -17.41
C THR A 86 17.08 19.20 -16.09
N GLU A 87 17.80 19.03 -14.97
CA GLU A 87 17.20 18.93 -13.63
C GLU A 87 16.53 20.24 -13.22
N SER A 88 17.13 21.40 -13.53
CA SER A 88 16.55 22.71 -13.24
C SER A 88 15.22 22.92 -13.97
N ILE A 89 15.18 22.61 -15.28
CA ILE A 89 13.96 22.71 -16.09
C ILE A 89 12.86 21.78 -15.54
N ILE A 90 13.22 20.53 -15.23
CA ILE A 90 12.29 19.51 -14.74
C ILE A 90 11.77 19.89 -13.36
N SER A 91 12.63 20.40 -12.48
CA SER A 91 12.25 20.82 -11.13
C SER A 91 11.28 21.99 -11.15
N HIS A 92 11.54 22.98 -12.01
CA HIS A 92 10.65 24.11 -12.21
C HIS A 92 9.29 23.68 -12.75
N TYR A 93 9.27 22.69 -13.64
CA TYR A 93 8.04 22.08 -14.12
C TYR A 93 7.26 21.38 -13.00
N TRP A 94 7.94 20.60 -12.15
CA TRP A 94 7.30 19.97 -11.00
C TRP A 94 6.66 20.99 -10.05
N LEU A 95 7.42 22.00 -9.63
CA LEU A 95 6.99 22.97 -8.61
C LEU A 95 5.86 23.89 -9.08
N ASN A 96 5.86 24.27 -10.35
CA ASN A 96 4.91 25.25 -10.87
C ASN A 96 3.73 24.62 -11.65
N LYS A 97 3.87 23.40 -12.16
CA LYS A 97 2.83 22.73 -12.98
C LYS A 97 2.19 21.53 -12.34
N ILE A 98 2.94 20.73 -11.58
CA ILE A 98 2.44 19.45 -11.06
C ILE A 98 2.07 19.53 -9.59
N TYR A 99 2.89 20.19 -8.78
CA TYR A 99 2.59 20.42 -7.36
C TYR A 99 1.54 21.51 -7.19
N PRO A 100 0.74 21.43 -6.11
CA PRO A 100 -0.09 22.56 -5.68
C PRO A 100 0.78 23.82 -5.46
N PRO A 101 0.27 25.03 -5.77
CA PRO A 101 1.03 26.27 -5.63
C PRO A 101 1.64 26.46 -4.24
N GLU A 102 0.94 26.02 -3.19
CA GLU A 102 1.36 26.14 -1.80
C GLU A 102 2.64 25.33 -1.52
N ILE A 103 2.79 24.17 -2.15
CA ILE A 103 3.97 23.30 -2.02
C ILE A 103 5.15 23.88 -2.79
N GLY A 104 4.91 24.37 -4.01
CA GLY A 104 5.92 25.02 -4.84
C GLY A 104 6.50 26.27 -4.20
N GLU A 105 5.62 27.11 -3.63
CA GLU A 105 6.02 28.33 -2.92
C GLU A 105 6.85 28.03 -1.68
N ALA A 106 6.42 27.10 -0.84
CA ALA A 106 7.13 26.79 0.39
C ALA A 106 8.48 26.11 0.15
N HIS A 107 8.62 25.33 -0.92
CA HIS A 107 9.91 24.87 -1.40
C HIS A 107 10.83 26.02 -1.81
N THR A 108 10.30 26.96 -2.57
CA THR A 108 11.06 28.11 -3.08
C THR A 108 11.44 29.09 -1.96
N LYS A 109 10.60 29.21 -0.92
CA LYS A 109 10.86 30.01 0.29
C LYS A 109 11.78 29.33 1.30
N GLY A 110 12.16 28.06 1.06
CA GLY A 110 13.04 27.30 1.97
C GLY A 110 12.35 26.84 3.25
N GLU A 111 11.02 26.80 3.29
CA GLU A 111 10.26 26.28 4.43
C GLU A 111 10.39 24.75 4.54
N TYR A 112 10.51 24.07 3.41
CA TYR A 112 10.85 22.66 3.29
C TYR A 112 11.48 22.36 1.94
N HIS A 113 12.48 21.50 1.88
CA HIS A 113 13.15 21.14 0.63
C HIS A 113 12.57 19.85 0.03
N ILE A 114 12.39 19.81 -1.29
CA ILE A 114 11.85 18.66 -2.02
C ILE A 114 12.99 18.12 -2.87
N HIS A 115 13.44 16.91 -2.53
CA HIS A 115 14.54 16.23 -3.22
C HIS A 115 14.07 15.59 -4.54
N ASP A 116 15.04 15.27 -5.42
CA ASP A 116 14.88 14.48 -6.64
C ASP A 116 13.90 15.03 -7.69
N LEU A 117 13.70 16.35 -7.69
CA LEU A 117 12.91 17.07 -8.68
C LEU A 117 13.52 17.04 -10.09
N GLY A 118 14.75 16.54 -10.23
CA GLY A 118 15.50 16.52 -11.48
C GLY A 118 15.05 15.51 -12.53
N THR A 119 14.09 14.61 -12.24
CA THR A 119 13.62 13.63 -13.23
C THR A 119 12.12 13.72 -13.58
N LEU A 120 11.83 13.75 -14.89
CA LEU A 120 10.48 13.70 -15.47
C LEU A 120 10.06 12.23 -15.68
N GLY A 121 9.85 11.52 -14.58
CA GLY A 121 9.48 10.11 -14.60
C GLY A 121 8.54 9.75 -13.46
N ALA A 122 7.28 9.44 -13.78
CA ALA A 122 6.44 8.70 -12.84
C ALA A 122 6.92 7.24 -12.83
N TYR A 123 7.73 6.90 -11.83
CA TYR A 123 8.18 5.54 -11.58
C TYR A 123 7.08 4.76 -10.89
N THR A 124 7.01 3.45 -11.14
CA THR A 124 5.88 2.66 -10.63
C THR A 124 6.32 1.27 -10.20
N TYR A 125 5.82 0.87 -9.03
CA TYR A 125 5.91 -0.50 -8.52
C TYR A 125 4.84 -1.37 -9.19
N PHE A 126 5.09 -2.66 -9.29
CA PHE A 126 4.05 -3.60 -9.64
C PHE A 126 2.98 -3.63 -8.54
N GLY A 127 1.70 -3.62 -8.91
CA GLY A 127 0.60 -3.49 -7.94
C GLY A 127 0.55 -4.57 -6.86
N LYS A 128 1.20 -5.72 -7.08
CA LYS A 128 1.26 -6.83 -6.12
C LYS A 128 2.40 -6.71 -5.10
N GLU A 129 3.27 -5.70 -5.22
CA GLU A 129 4.34 -5.45 -4.25
C GLU A 129 3.75 -4.99 -2.92
N SER A 130 4.30 -5.53 -1.84
CA SER A 130 3.80 -5.28 -0.49
C SER A 130 4.30 -3.94 0.07
N ILE A 131 3.44 -3.26 0.83
CA ILE A 131 3.69 -1.96 1.45
C ILE A 131 3.15 -1.97 2.89
N ILE A 132 3.85 -1.28 3.78
CA ILE A 132 3.37 -0.96 5.13
C ILE A 132 2.92 0.50 5.13
N VAL A 133 1.66 0.71 5.46
CA VAL A 133 1.08 2.05 5.61
C VAL A 133 0.45 2.19 6.98
N LYS A 134 0.44 3.42 7.49
CA LYS A 134 -0.25 3.79 8.71
C LYS A 134 -1.44 4.66 8.32
N ASN A 135 -2.64 4.21 8.67
CA ASN A 135 -3.87 4.97 8.51
C ASN A 135 -4.31 5.44 9.89
N ARG A 136 -4.06 6.72 10.20
CA ARG A 136 -4.22 7.28 11.55
C ARG A 136 -3.41 6.47 12.58
N ASP A 137 -4.08 5.72 13.46
CA ASP A 137 -3.44 4.91 14.50
C ASP A 137 -3.34 3.42 14.14
N THR A 138 -3.74 3.03 12.92
CA THR A 138 -3.79 1.61 12.52
C THR A 138 -2.71 1.29 11.49
N LEU A 139 -1.91 0.28 11.78
CA LEU A 139 -0.91 -0.25 10.87
C LEU A 139 -1.51 -1.27 9.91
N LEU A 140 -1.28 -1.06 8.61
CA LEU A 140 -1.76 -1.90 7.53
C LEU A 140 -0.57 -2.48 6.76
N LEU A 141 -0.59 -3.78 6.52
CA LEU A 141 0.31 -4.49 5.63
C LEU A 141 -0.50 -5.01 4.44
N THR A 142 -0.31 -4.38 3.27
CA THR A 142 -1.13 -4.64 2.08
C THR A 142 -0.27 -4.57 0.80
N SER A 143 -0.88 -4.61 -0.38
CA SER A 143 -0.20 -4.34 -1.65
C SER A 143 -0.60 -2.97 -2.21
N PHE A 144 0.20 -2.40 -3.11
CA PHE A 144 -0.15 -1.12 -3.77
C PHE A 144 -1.52 -1.16 -4.44
N GLN A 145 -1.82 -2.25 -5.14
CA GLN A 145 -3.11 -2.45 -5.81
C GLN A 145 -4.26 -2.48 -4.79
N LYS A 146 -4.14 -3.33 -3.77
CA LYS A 146 -5.19 -3.45 -2.74
C LYS A 146 -5.40 -2.14 -2.00
N LEU A 147 -4.32 -1.46 -1.62
CA LEU A 147 -4.40 -0.14 -0.98
C LEU A 147 -5.23 0.82 -1.84
N TYR A 148 -4.89 0.94 -3.13
CA TYR A 148 -5.58 1.84 -4.04
C TYR A 148 -7.06 1.46 -4.25
N GLU A 149 -7.37 0.17 -4.33
CA GLU A 149 -8.74 -0.36 -4.44
C GLU A 149 -9.58 -0.04 -3.19
N THR A 150 -8.97 -0.07 -1.99
CA THR A 150 -9.67 0.18 -0.73
C THR A 150 -9.84 1.64 -0.34
N LEU A 151 -9.18 2.58 -1.03
CA LEU A 151 -9.38 4.01 -0.80
C LEU A 151 -10.76 4.44 -1.32
N GLU A 152 -11.55 5.12 -0.49
CA GLU A 152 -12.86 5.65 -0.87
C GLU A 152 -12.78 6.95 -1.69
N ASP A 153 -11.60 7.57 -1.77
CA ASP A 153 -11.35 8.79 -2.53
C ASP A 153 -11.76 8.65 -4.01
N GLU A 154 -12.30 9.74 -4.57
CA GLU A 154 -12.65 9.81 -5.99
C GLU A 154 -11.41 9.61 -6.87
N GLU A 155 -11.54 8.77 -7.92
CA GLU A 155 -10.48 8.61 -8.92
C GLU A 155 -10.43 9.82 -9.86
N ILE A 156 -9.36 10.61 -9.74
CA ILE A 156 -9.09 11.76 -10.60
C ILE A 156 -8.19 11.31 -11.76
N LEU A 157 -8.68 11.44 -12.98
CA LEU A 157 -7.91 11.19 -14.20
C LEU A 157 -6.76 12.20 -14.33
N LEU A 158 -5.52 11.70 -14.31
CA LEU A 158 -4.31 12.51 -14.53
C LEU A 158 -3.92 12.59 -16.00
N SER A 159 -3.99 11.45 -16.71
CA SER A 159 -3.55 11.36 -18.11
C SER A 159 -4.36 10.30 -18.85
N LYS A 160 -5.08 10.72 -19.89
CA LYS A 160 -5.80 9.80 -20.80
C LYS A 160 -4.84 8.94 -21.60
N THR A 161 -3.71 9.50 -22.01
CA THR A 161 -2.74 8.81 -22.85
C THR A 161 -2.06 7.68 -22.10
N ASP A 162 -1.74 7.89 -20.83
CA ASP A 162 -1.08 6.89 -19.98
C ASP A 162 -2.05 6.00 -19.21
N ASP A 163 -3.36 6.27 -19.31
CA ASP A 163 -4.40 5.65 -18.49
C ASP A 163 -4.02 5.69 -17.00
N ALA A 164 -3.78 6.92 -16.54
CA ALA A 164 -3.27 7.23 -15.20
C ALA A 164 -4.31 7.98 -14.38
N TYR A 165 -4.54 7.49 -13.15
CA TYR A 165 -5.51 8.01 -12.20
C TYR A 165 -4.87 8.20 -10.84
N ALA A 166 -5.34 9.18 -10.08
CA ALA A 166 -4.89 9.45 -8.73
C ALA A 166 -6.05 9.52 -7.74
N LYS A 167 -5.74 9.12 -6.50
CA LYS A 167 -6.55 9.32 -5.30
C LYS A 167 -5.74 10.14 -4.30
N TYR A 168 -6.41 10.95 -3.48
CA TYR A 168 -5.78 11.94 -2.58
C TYR A 168 -6.17 11.69 -1.11
N PRO A 169 -5.72 10.56 -0.52
CA PRO A 169 -6.13 10.18 0.82
C PRO A 169 -5.59 11.13 1.88
N ILE A 170 -6.38 11.36 2.93
CA ILE A 170 -6.01 12.20 4.08
C ILE A 170 -5.64 11.31 5.27
N GLY A 171 -4.52 11.61 5.92
CA GLY A 171 -4.09 10.92 7.16
C GLY A 171 -3.48 9.54 6.93
N LEU A 172 -3.05 9.24 5.70
CA LEU A 172 -2.33 8.04 5.33
C LEU A 172 -0.83 8.33 5.29
N GLU A 173 -0.02 7.48 5.90
CA GLU A 173 1.44 7.60 5.94
C GLU A 173 2.08 6.30 5.44
N VAL A 174 3.24 6.39 4.80
CA VAL A 174 4.06 5.24 4.38
C VAL A 174 5.32 5.17 5.21
N LEU A 175 5.81 3.95 5.44
CA LEU A 175 7.08 3.75 6.13
C LEU A 175 8.25 3.98 5.16
N ASP A 176 9.00 5.05 5.41
CA ASP A 176 10.24 5.41 4.73
C ASP A 176 11.49 5.09 5.59
N VAL A 177 12.68 5.26 5.03
CA VAL A 177 13.99 5.08 5.70
C VAL A 177 14.17 5.97 6.92
N ASN A 178 13.48 7.12 6.97
CA ASN A 178 13.51 8.07 8.07
C ASN A 178 12.30 7.95 9.02
N GLY A 179 11.39 7.00 8.77
CA GLY A 179 10.16 6.82 9.55
C GLY A 179 8.89 7.10 8.74
N TRP A 180 7.81 7.49 9.42
CA TRP A 180 6.52 7.73 8.78
C TRP A 180 6.54 9.00 7.94
N THR A 181 6.11 8.86 6.69
CA THR A 181 6.01 9.97 5.73
C THR A 181 4.58 10.08 5.22
N PRO A 182 3.93 11.26 5.32
CA PRO A 182 2.59 11.47 4.80
C PRO A 182 2.49 11.19 3.29
N ILE A 183 1.45 10.45 2.90
CA ILE A 183 1.13 10.18 1.50
C ILE A 183 0.23 11.30 0.98
N GLN A 184 0.72 12.07 0.00
CA GLN A 184 -0.05 13.14 -0.64
C GLN A 184 -1.05 12.61 -1.68
N ARG A 185 -0.68 11.54 -2.39
CA ARG A 185 -1.49 10.91 -3.42
C ARG A 185 -1.06 9.47 -3.69
N VAL A 186 -1.99 8.65 -4.15
CA VAL A 186 -1.73 7.31 -4.67
C VAL A 186 -2.10 7.28 -6.15
N VAL A 187 -1.19 6.78 -7.00
CA VAL A 187 -1.34 6.81 -8.46
C VAL A 187 -1.40 5.39 -9.03
N LYS A 188 -2.42 5.12 -9.84
CA LYS A 188 -2.61 3.90 -10.62
C LYS A 188 -2.34 4.20 -12.09
N LYS A 189 -1.55 3.35 -12.77
CA LYS A 189 -1.25 3.49 -14.20
C LYS A 189 -1.35 2.15 -14.92
N ALA A 190 -1.79 2.16 -16.17
CA ALA A 190 -1.76 0.96 -17.01
C ALA A 190 -0.32 0.48 -17.25
N LYS A 191 -0.11 -0.84 -17.19
CA LYS A 191 1.18 -1.47 -17.46
C LYS A 191 1.49 -1.42 -18.96
N ARG A 192 2.21 -0.39 -19.39
CA ARG A 192 2.69 -0.23 -20.78
C ARG A 192 4.21 -0.32 -20.94
N LYS A 193 4.95 -0.09 -19.85
CA LYS A 193 6.42 -0.17 -19.83
C LYS A 193 6.89 -1.57 -19.43
N SER A 194 8.08 -1.93 -19.88
CA SER A 194 8.78 -3.12 -19.42
C SER A 194 9.05 -3.03 -17.92
N MET A 195 8.84 -4.14 -17.21
CA MET A 195 9.15 -4.25 -15.78
C MET A 195 10.49 -4.98 -15.60
N ARG A 196 11.17 -4.70 -14.49
CA ARG A 196 12.37 -5.40 -14.04
C ARG A 196 12.07 -6.07 -12.70
N PHE A 197 12.42 -7.35 -12.61
CA PHE A 197 12.41 -8.11 -11.37
C PHE A 197 13.81 -8.06 -10.78
N LEU A 198 13.95 -7.37 -9.64
CA LEU A 198 15.21 -7.21 -8.93
C LEU A 198 15.15 -8.01 -7.64
N LYS A 199 16.19 -8.79 -7.35
CA LYS A 199 16.26 -9.62 -6.15
C LYS A 199 17.64 -9.51 -5.52
N ASN A 200 17.69 -9.25 -4.23
CA ASN A 200 18.95 -9.21 -3.48
C ASN A 200 19.32 -10.59 -2.92
N GLU A 201 20.54 -10.70 -2.38
CA GLU A 201 21.06 -11.94 -1.79
C GLU A 201 20.27 -12.41 -0.56
N SER A 202 19.65 -11.48 0.18
CA SER A 202 18.79 -11.80 1.32
C SER A 202 17.46 -12.45 0.91
N GLY A 203 17.15 -12.44 -0.39
CA GLY A 203 15.92 -13.00 -0.95
C GLY A 203 14.78 -12.00 -1.09
N ARG A 204 14.95 -10.76 -0.62
CA ARG A 204 14.00 -9.66 -0.89
C ARG A 204 14.03 -9.32 -2.36
N SER A 205 12.86 -9.02 -2.91
CA SER A 205 12.74 -8.72 -4.32
C SER A 205 11.68 -7.66 -4.55
N VAL A 206 11.79 -6.98 -5.68
CA VAL A 206 10.85 -5.97 -6.10
C VAL A 206 10.65 -6.03 -7.62
N ILE A 207 9.43 -5.76 -8.07
CA ILE A 207 9.11 -5.57 -9.48
C ILE A 207 8.76 -4.11 -9.73
N VAL A 208 9.55 -3.44 -10.55
CA VAL A 208 9.41 -2.02 -10.88
C VAL A 208 9.51 -1.77 -12.38
N THR A 209 9.10 -0.61 -12.86
CA THR A 209 9.37 -0.21 -14.26
C THR A 209 10.87 -0.09 -14.52
N GLU A 210 11.30 -0.31 -15.76
CA GLU A 210 12.73 -0.35 -16.09
C GLU A 210 13.49 0.98 -15.85
N ASP A 211 12.77 2.09 -15.79
CA ASP A 211 13.25 3.43 -15.50
C ASP A 211 13.19 3.79 -14.00
N HIS A 212 12.61 2.95 -13.15
CA HIS A 212 12.48 3.20 -11.71
C HIS A 212 13.86 3.39 -11.05
N PRO A 213 14.08 4.46 -10.26
CA PRO A 213 15.32 4.66 -9.53
C PRO A 213 15.38 3.68 -8.38
N MET A 214 16.52 3.03 -8.24
CA MET A 214 16.80 2.06 -7.21
C MET A 214 17.95 2.60 -6.37
N VAL A 215 17.81 2.53 -5.04
CA VAL A 215 18.85 2.95 -4.09
C VAL A 215 19.88 1.82 -3.95
N MET A 216 21.12 2.15 -4.27
CA MET A 216 22.32 1.32 -4.14
C MET A 216 23.10 1.76 -2.91
N GLY A 217 23.36 0.86 -1.97
CA GLY A 217 24.02 1.23 -0.71
C GLY A 217 23.20 2.27 0.04
N THR A 218 23.79 3.40 0.43
CA THR A 218 23.09 4.45 1.20
C THR A 218 22.70 5.68 0.39
N GLU A 219 23.37 5.98 -0.73
CA GLU A 219 23.27 7.30 -1.39
C GLU A 219 23.36 7.28 -2.92
N LEU A 220 23.52 6.10 -3.55
CA LEU A 220 23.67 6.02 -5.01
C LEU A 220 22.35 5.57 -5.66
N PHE A 221 21.88 6.29 -6.68
CA PHE A 221 20.70 5.90 -7.44
C PHE A 221 21.06 5.35 -8.82
N LYS A 222 20.41 4.25 -9.22
CA LYS A 222 20.50 3.68 -10.57
C LYS A 222 19.13 3.33 -11.10
N LYS A 223 18.89 3.44 -12.41
CA LYS A 223 17.65 2.93 -13.00
C LYS A 223 17.61 1.42 -12.87
N ALA A 224 16.42 0.85 -12.71
CA ALA A 224 16.24 -0.60 -12.55
C ALA A 224 16.87 -1.42 -13.70
N ARG A 225 16.89 -0.87 -14.92
CA ARG A 225 17.55 -1.49 -16.09
C ARG A 225 19.09 -1.50 -16.03
N GLU A 226 19.67 -0.64 -15.21
CA GLU A 226 21.13 -0.43 -15.07
C GLU A 226 21.72 -1.20 -13.88
N VAL A 227 20.87 -1.78 -13.02
CA VAL A 227 21.30 -2.60 -11.87
C VAL A 227 21.96 -3.88 -12.36
N ARG A 228 23.18 -4.15 -11.86
CA ARG A 228 23.98 -5.33 -12.21
C ARG A 228 24.15 -6.26 -11.02
N LYS A 229 23.89 -7.55 -11.23
CA LYS A 229 23.83 -8.57 -10.19
C LYS A 229 25.07 -8.63 -9.28
N ASP A 230 26.27 -8.55 -9.85
CA ASP A 230 27.52 -8.78 -9.11
C ASP A 230 28.20 -7.47 -8.68
N ASP A 231 27.82 -6.34 -9.27
CA ASP A 231 28.43 -5.03 -9.01
C ASP A 231 27.61 -4.18 -8.02
N ASP A 232 26.29 -4.41 -7.93
CA ASP A 232 25.36 -3.53 -7.23
C ASP A 232 24.74 -4.16 -5.98
N LYS A 233 24.68 -3.38 -4.90
CA LYS A 233 24.05 -3.77 -3.63
C LYS A 233 22.78 -2.95 -3.41
N LEU A 234 21.62 -3.59 -3.57
CA LEU A 234 20.33 -2.96 -3.28
C LEU A 234 20.23 -2.56 -1.80
N PHE A 235 19.87 -1.30 -1.55
CA PHE A 235 19.53 -0.85 -0.21
C PHE A 235 18.37 -1.67 0.36
N THR A 236 18.42 -1.92 1.66
CA THR A 236 17.45 -2.73 2.36
C THR A 236 17.23 -2.14 3.73
N ALA A 237 16.05 -1.55 3.96
CA ALA A 237 15.72 -0.90 5.22
C ALA A 237 15.65 -1.91 6.39
N ASP A 238 16.12 -1.46 7.56
CA ASP A 238 15.97 -2.18 8.82
C ASP A 238 14.58 -1.93 9.42
N LEU A 239 13.62 -2.74 8.98
CA LEU A 239 12.24 -2.75 9.47
C LEU A 239 12.15 -2.87 11.01
N LYS A 240 13.10 -3.53 11.66
CA LYS A 240 13.09 -3.66 13.14
C LYS A 240 13.31 -2.32 13.81
N ASN A 241 14.32 -1.57 13.36
CA ASN A 241 14.60 -0.25 13.92
C ASN A 241 13.51 0.76 13.56
N LEU A 242 12.96 0.68 12.35
CA LEU A 242 11.89 1.58 11.90
C LEU A 242 10.58 1.43 12.69
N LEU A 243 10.22 0.19 13.05
CA LEU A 243 8.97 -0.10 13.77
C LEU A 243 9.15 -0.23 15.29
N LYS A 244 10.33 0.11 15.84
CA LYS A 244 10.65 -0.13 17.27
C LYS A 244 9.74 0.61 18.26
N ASN A 245 9.18 1.74 17.84
CA ASN A 245 8.32 2.59 18.67
C ASN A 245 6.83 2.30 18.43
N GLU A 246 6.50 1.42 17.48
CA GLU A 246 5.12 1.07 17.18
C GLU A 246 4.65 -0.06 18.08
N GLN A 247 3.40 0.03 18.52
CA GLN A 247 2.77 -1.06 19.25
C GLN A 247 2.31 -2.13 18.25
N LEU A 248 3.02 -3.26 18.23
CA LEU A 248 2.67 -4.41 17.39
C LEU A 248 1.97 -5.49 18.21
N PHE A 249 1.17 -6.32 17.54
CA PHE A 249 0.61 -7.55 18.08
C PHE A 249 -0.17 -7.41 19.39
N PHE A 250 -1.01 -6.38 19.51
CA PHE A 250 -1.75 -6.04 20.73
C PHE A 250 -3.25 -6.35 20.68
N LYS A 251 -3.87 -6.47 19.49
CA LYS A 251 -5.30 -6.76 19.35
C LYS A 251 -5.58 -8.18 19.84
N GLU A 252 -6.36 -8.28 20.91
CA GLU A 252 -6.81 -9.57 21.48
C GLU A 252 -8.16 -10.03 20.92
N HIS A 253 -8.99 -9.09 20.49
CA HIS A 253 -10.36 -9.35 20.04
C HIS A 253 -10.67 -8.48 18.82
N LEU A 254 -11.54 -8.97 17.95
CA LEU A 254 -12.18 -8.22 16.88
C LEU A 254 -13.64 -8.01 17.23
N PHE A 255 -14.20 -6.87 16.83
CA PHE A 255 -15.63 -6.60 16.90
C PHE A 255 -16.18 -6.57 15.47
N ILE A 256 -16.90 -7.62 15.06
CA ILE A 256 -17.36 -7.79 13.68
C ILE A 256 -18.13 -6.56 13.20
N ALA A 257 -19.10 -6.08 14.00
CA ALA A 257 -19.92 -4.93 13.64
C ALA A 257 -19.07 -3.69 13.35
N GLN A 258 -18.10 -3.39 14.23
CA GLN A 258 -17.18 -2.27 14.04
C GLN A 258 -16.33 -2.46 12.78
N GLU A 259 -15.76 -3.65 12.58
CA GLU A 259 -14.87 -3.95 11.45
C GLU A 259 -15.63 -3.90 10.10
N LEU A 260 -16.90 -4.31 10.06
CA LEU A 260 -17.76 -4.18 8.88
C LEU A 260 -18.11 -2.71 8.62
N TYR A 261 -18.47 -1.97 9.68
CA TYR A 261 -18.80 -0.55 9.58
C TYR A 261 -17.62 0.28 9.07
N ASP A 262 -16.42 0.04 9.62
CA ASP A 262 -15.19 0.73 9.23
C ASP A 262 -14.79 0.45 7.77
N LYS A 263 -15.29 -0.65 7.19
CA LYS A 263 -15.09 -1.04 5.78
C LYS A 263 -16.23 -0.57 4.87
N GLY A 264 -17.10 0.33 5.35
CA GLY A 264 -18.18 0.91 4.56
C GLY A 264 -19.40 0.00 4.39
N LEU A 265 -19.42 -1.18 5.00
CA LEU A 265 -20.60 -2.07 4.95
C LEU A 265 -21.67 -1.53 5.89
N ARG A 266 -22.92 -1.58 5.44
CA ARG A 266 -24.08 -1.13 6.22
C ARG A 266 -25.20 -2.17 6.29
N ASP A 267 -25.15 -3.18 5.41
CA ASP A 267 -26.15 -4.26 5.35
C ASP A 267 -25.82 -5.38 6.34
N PHE A 268 -25.98 -5.08 7.63
CA PHE A 268 -25.87 -6.06 8.71
C PHE A 268 -26.75 -5.68 9.91
N TRP A 269 -26.99 -6.65 10.79
CA TRP A 269 -27.84 -6.54 11.97
C TRP A 269 -27.00 -6.72 13.23
N ILE A 270 -27.32 -5.95 14.26
CA ILE A 270 -26.74 -6.05 15.61
C ILE A 270 -27.89 -6.36 16.57
N GLU A 271 -27.78 -7.44 17.35
CA GLU A 271 -28.86 -7.86 18.29
C GLU A 271 -30.23 -8.02 17.60
N GLY A 272 -30.24 -8.44 16.33
CA GLY A 272 -31.47 -8.61 15.54
C GLY A 272 -32.07 -7.32 15.00
N MET A 273 -31.48 -6.15 15.28
CA MET A 273 -31.88 -4.85 14.72
C MET A 273 -31.02 -4.51 13.49
N PRO A 274 -31.61 -3.99 12.39
CA PRO A 274 -30.83 -3.43 11.30
C PRO A 274 -29.89 -2.32 11.80
N LEU A 275 -28.72 -2.15 11.19
CA LEU A 275 -27.75 -1.12 11.60
C LEU A 275 -28.38 0.28 11.71
N GLU A 276 -29.18 0.69 10.71
CA GLU A 276 -29.84 2.01 10.70
C GLU A 276 -30.73 2.23 11.93
N GLU A 277 -31.44 1.18 12.37
CA GLU A 277 -32.25 1.24 13.59
C GLU A 277 -31.36 1.24 14.84
N TYR A 278 -30.33 0.38 14.89
CA TYR A 278 -29.39 0.31 16.01
C TYR A 278 -28.72 1.66 16.29
N GLU A 279 -28.29 2.37 15.24
CA GLU A 279 -27.64 3.68 15.33
C GLU A 279 -28.53 4.75 15.98
N THR A 280 -29.86 4.60 15.92
CA THR A 280 -30.78 5.50 16.64
C THR A 280 -30.74 5.31 18.16
N TYR A 281 -30.34 4.13 18.63
CA TYR A 281 -30.27 3.78 20.05
C TYR A 281 -28.85 3.86 20.62
N SER A 282 -27.84 3.40 19.86
CA SER A 282 -26.44 3.34 20.30
C SER A 282 -25.49 3.52 19.12
N HIS A 283 -24.41 4.27 19.35
CA HIS A 283 -23.31 4.40 18.39
C HIS A 283 -22.13 3.47 18.75
N ASP A 284 -22.18 2.78 19.89
CA ASP A 284 -21.13 1.84 20.28
C ASP A 284 -21.37 0.48 19.62
N MET A 285 -20.48 0.11 18.70
CA MET A 285 -20.52 -1.19 18.01
C MET A 285 -19.64 -2.24 18.69
N LYS A 286 -18.90 -1.87 19.76
CA LYS A 286 -17.97 -2.75 20.48
C LYS A 286 -18.66 -3.48 21.63
N ILE A 287 -19.84 -4.02 21.36
CA ILE A 287 -20.66 -4.71 22.36
C ILE A 287 -20.39 -6.22 22.41
N ASN A 288 -20.65 -6.82 23.57
CA ASN A 288 -20.81 -8.26 23.68
C ASN A 288 -22.23 -8.60 23.21
N GLY A 289 -22.34 -9.18 22.03
CA GLY A 289 -23.63 -9.43 21.38
C GLY A 289 -23.48 -10.33 20.16
N ILE A 290 -24.49 -10.33 19.29
CA ILE A 290 -24.51 -11.08 18.03
C ILE A 290 -24.64 -10.15 16.83
N VAL A 291 -24.02 -10.56 15.73
CA VAL A 291 -24.13 -9.92 14.41
C VAL A 291 -24.69 -10.93 13.42
N SER A 292 -25.53 -10.48 12.50
CA SER A 292 -26.05 -11.29 11.40
C SER A 292 -26.21 -10.46 10.12
N THR A 293 -26.47 -11.13 9.00
CA THR A 293 -26.71 -10.51 7.68
C THR A 293 -28.20 -10.43 7.33
N SER A 294 -29.07 -10.89 8.23
CA SER A 294 -30.52 -10.65 8.19
C SER A 294 -31.13 -11.14 9.51
N ASN A 295 -32.40 -10.82 9.76
CA ASN A 295 -33.13 -11.27 10.95
C ASN A 295 -33.31 -12.80 11.02
N ASN A 296 -33.27 -13.51 9.88
CA ASN A 296 -33.41 -14.97 9.82
C ASN A 296 -32.07 -15.69 9.56
N ALA A 297 -30.97 -14.97 9.43
CA ALA A 297 -29.66 -15.57 9.20
C ALA A 297 -29.07 -16.10 10.50
N ASP A 298 -28.27 -17.16 10.40
CA ASP A 298 -27.42 -17.60 11.50
C ASP A 298 -26.49 -16.43 11.91
N ALA A 299 -26.43 -16.17 13.22
CA ALA A 299 -25.66 -15.08 13.79
C ALA A 299 -24.30 -15.58 14.32
N LEU A 300 -23.31 -14.68 14.37
CA LEU A 300 -22.02 -14.91 15.01
C LEU A 300 -21.86 -13.97 16.22
N PRO A 301 -21.06 -14.36 17.23
CA PRO A 301 -20.66 -13.43 18.29
C PRO A 301 -19.98 -12.20 17.70
N ASN A 302 -20.42 -11.00 18.09
CA ASN A 302 -19.81 -9.75 17.65
C ASN A 302 -18.34 -9.66 18.09
N LYS A 303 -18.04 -10.07 19.32
CA LYS A 303 -16.69 -10.08 19.88
C LYS A 303 -16.02 -11.43 19.63
N ILE A 304 -15.10 -11.47 18.67
CA ILE A 304 -14.32 -12.68 18.34
C ILE A 304 -12.94 -12.59 19.01
N PRO A 305 -12.53 -13.57 19.84
CA PRO A 305 -11.17 -13.64 20.33
C PRO A 305 -10.19 -14.07 19.23
N LEU A 306 -9.06 -13.38 19.12
CA LEU A 306 -7.96 -13.72 18.21
C LEU A 306 -7.13 -14.87 18.82
N THR A 307 -7.69 -16.08 18.81
CA THR A 307 -7.04 -17.27 19.39
C THR A 307 -6.05 -17.90 18.41
N LYS A 308 -5.18 -18.78 18.94
CA LYS A 308 -4.31 -19.64 18.14
C LYS A 308 -5.08 -20.59 17.22
N ASN A 309 -6.25 -21.05 17.64
CA ASN A 309 -7.10 -21.94 16.83
C ASN A 309 -7.73 -21.17 15.67
N LEU A 310 -8.25 -19.97 15.92
CA LEU A 310 -8.76 -19.11 14.85
C LEU A 310 -7.66 -18.74 13.86
N GLY A 311 -6.48 -18.33 14.37
CA GLY A 311 -5.31 -18.07 13.52
C GLY A 311 -4.99 -19.27 12.64
N TYR A 312 -4.93 -20.48 13.21
CA TYR A 312 -4.68 -21.72 12.47
C TYR A 312 -5.70 -21.96 11.36
N PHE A 313 -6.99 -21.77 11.65
CA PHE A 313 -8.03 -21.91 10.64
C PHE A 313 -7.86 -20.92 9.48
N ILE A 314 -7.62 -19.63 9.76
CA ILE A 314 -7.38 -18.62 8.72
C ILE A 314 -6.13 -18.97 7.91
N GLY A 315 -5.04 -19.35 8.58
CA GLY A 315 -3.80 -19.74 7.91
C GLY A 315 -3.97 -20.95 6.99
N PHE A 316 -4.66 -21.99 7.45
CA PHE A 316 -4.91 -23.18 6.65
C PHE A 316 -5.85 -22.89 5.48
N TYR A 317 -6.85 -22.02 5.67
CA TYR A 317 -7.69 -21.55 4.57
C TYR A 317 -6.88 -20.81 3.50
N LEU A 318 -5.93 -19.96 3.91
CA LEU A 318 -5.08 -19.24 2.98
C LEU A 318 -4.19 -20.19 2.15
N ALA A 319 -3.75 -21.31 2.72
CA ALA A 319 -3.05 -22.35 1.97
C ALA A 319 -4.02 -23.16 1.06
N GLU A 320 -4.90 -23.96 1.66
CA GLU A 320 -5.63 -25.04 0.98
C GLU A 320 -7.15 -24.81 0.87
N GLY A 321 -7.67 -23.71 1.44
CA GLY A 321 -9.09 -23.39 1.44
C GLY A 321 -9.59 -22.73 0.16
N TRP A 322 -10.88 -22.93 -0.12
CA TRP A 322 -11.64 -22.14 -1.11
C TRP A 322 -13.01 -21.77 -0.56
N MET A 323 -13.64 -20.77 -1.19
CA MET A 323 -14.95 -20.28 -0.82
C MET A 323 -15.99 -20.69 -1.87
N GLU A 324 -17.07 -21.31 -1.42
CA GLU A 324 -18.32 -21.51 -2.14
C GLU A 324 -19.33 -20.43 -1.69
N PRO A 325 -20.44 -20.19 -2.41
CA PRO A 325 -21.47 -19.27 -1.93
C PRO A 325 -21.90 -19.61 -0.48
N HIS A 326 -21.70 -18.65 0.43
CA HIS A 326 -22.04 -18.76 1.86
C HIS A 326 -21.33 -19.89 2.64
N ARG A 327 -20.23 -20.45 2.11
CA ARG A 327 -19.54 -21.59 2.72
C ARG A 327 -18.04 -21.57 2.47
N ILE A 328 -17.28 -22.00 3.47
CA ILE A 328 -15.85 -22.24 3.34
C ILE A 328 -15.61 -23.74 3.23
N CYS A 329 -14.76 -24.13 2.30
CA CYS A 329 -14.45 -25.52 2.04
C CYS A 329 -12.95 -25.78 2.12
N ILE A 330 -12.61 -26.90 2.73
CA ILE A 330 -11.24 -27.40 2.86
C ILE A 330 -11.26 -28.89 2.55
N LYS A 331 -10.37 -29.36 1.67
CA LYS A 331 -10.31 -30.76 1.23
C LYS A 331 -8.90 -31.30 1.41
N GLN A 332 -8.77 -32.36 2.20
CA GLN A 332 -7.51 -33.06 2.44
C GLN A 332 -7.63 -34.55 2.09
N LYS A 333 -6.50 -35.21 1.84
CA LYS A 333 -6.43 -36.67 1.75
C LYS A 333 -6.81 -37.29 3.10
N ASP A 334 -7.56 -38.39 3.09
CA ASP A 334 -8.02 -39.07 4.32
C ASP A 334 -6.89 -39.91 4.96
N SER A 335 -5.92 -39.22 5.57
CA SER A 335 -4.86 -39.80 6.40
C SER A 335 -5.05 -39.42 7.87
N ASN A 336 -4.45 -40.16 8.80
CA ASN A 336 -4.56 -39.86 10.24
C ASN A 336 -4.08 -38.42 10.57
N GLU A 337 -2.98 -37.98 9.96
CA GLU A 337 -2.44 -36.62 10.15
C GLU A 337 -3.41 -35.55 9.64
N ASN A 338 -3.97 -35.74 8.44
CA ASN A 338 -4.94 -34.79 7.87
C ASN A 338 -6.28 -34.80 8.60
N GLN A 339 -6.69 -35.91 9.19
CA GLN A 339 -7.88 -35.95 10.04
C GLN A 339 -7.72 -35.08 11.28
N GLU A 340 -6.53 -35.04 11.87
CA GLU A 340 -6.22 -34.15 13.01
C GLU A 340 -6.29 -32.67 12.58
N ILE A 341 -5.76 -32.35 11.40
CA ILE A 341 -5.87 -31.01 10.80
C ILE A 341 -7.35 -30.60 10.65
N ILE A 342 -8.17 -31.48 10.06
CA ILE A 342 -9.62 -31.24 9.90
C ILE A 342 -10.31 -31.12 11.27
N HIS A 343 -9.92 -31.91 12.26
CA HIS A 343 -10.45 -31.82 13.61
C HIS A 343 -10.16 -30.45 14.24
N ARG A 344 -8.92 -29.98 14.14
CA ARG A 344 -8.51 -28.66 14.65
C ARG A 344 -9.23 -27.51 13.95
N ILE A 345 -9.39 -27.59 12.63
CA ILE A 345 -10.20 -26.62 11.86
C ILE A 345 -11.66 -26.65 12.33
N THR A 346 -12.21 -27.85 12.56
CA THR A 346 -13.58 -28.02 13.02
C THR A 346 -13.78 -27.40 14.41
N GLN A 347 -12.83 -27.58 15.33
CA GLN A 347 -12.84 -26.93 16.64
C GLN A 347 -12.83 -25.41 16.51
N ALA A 348 -11.89 -24.84 15.73
CA ALA A 348 -11.80 -23.40 15.51
C ALA A 348 -13.08 -22.81 14.89
N ALA A 349 -13.68 -23.51 13.93
CA ALA A 349 -14.93 -23.09 13.31
C ALA A 349 -16.10 -23.15 14.31
N ASN A 350 -16.18 -24.17 15.16
CA ASN A 350 -17.20 -24.25 16.20
C ASN A 350 -17.03 -23.16 17.27
N GLU A 351 -15.79 -22.84 17.66
CA GLU A 351 -15.45 -21.73 18.57
C GLU A 351 -15.91 -20.38 18.02
N LEU A 352 -15.80 -20.19 16.70
CA LEU A 352 -16.30 -19.01 16.00
C LEU A 352 -17.84 -18.95 15.97
N GLY A 353 -18.52 -20.07 16.23
CA GLY A 353 -19.97 -20.23 16.14
C GLY A 353 -20.45 -20.82 14.81
N CYS A 354 -19.55 -21.31 13.95
CA CYS A 354 -19.90 -21.88 12.65
C CYS A 354 -20.34 -23.34 12.75
N ARG A 355 -21.25 -23.78 11.85
CA ARG A 355 -21.58 -25.21 11.70
C ARG A 355 -20.61 -25.87 10.74
N VAL A 356 -20.13 -27.05 11.07
CA VAL A 356 -19.18 -27.80 10.24
C VAL A 356 -19.77 -29.13 9.81
N TYR A 357 -19.74 -29.39 8.51
CA TYR A 357 -20.17 -30.64 7.90
C TYR A 357 -18.96 -31.31 7.24
N THR A 358 -18.63 -32.52 7.66
CA THR A 358 -17.56 -33.30 7.05
C THR A 358 -18.15 -34.35 6.10
N LYS A 359 -17.58 -34.45 4.89
CA LYS A 359 -17.91 -35.48 3.91
C LYS A 359 -16.64 -36.26 3.57
N LYS A 360 -16.68 -37.58 3.65
CA LYS A 360 -15.63 -38.47 3.14
C LYS A 360 -16.02 -38.99 1.76
N ASP A 361 -15.12 -38.88 0.79
CA ASP A 361 -15.35 -39.25 -0.61
C ASP A 361 -14.02 -39.66 -1.27
N GLU A 362 -13.96 -40.83 -1.89
CA GLU A 362 -12.80 -41.33 -2.68
C GLU A 362 -11.42 -41.12 -2.02
N GLY A 363 -11.28 -41.39 -0.73
CA GLY A 363 -10.00 -41.23 0.00
C GLY A 363 -9.64 -39.79 0.36
N TYR A 364 -10.61 -38.87 0.30
CA TYR A 364 -10.51 -37.50 0.78
C TYR A 364 -11.54 -37.21 1.87
N ILE A 365 -11.19 -36.29 2.75
CA ILE A 365 -12.10 -35.65 3.71
C ILE A 365 -12.28 -34.20 3.31
N THR A 366 -13.53 -33.77 3.18
CA THR A 366 -13.89 -32.38 2.90
C THR A 366 -14.65 -31.81 4.10
N ALA A 367 -14.11 -30.78 4.72
CA ALA A 367 -14.81 -29.97 5.71
C ALA A 367 -15.52 -28.80 5.01
N ARG A 368 -16.82 -28.69 5.22
CA ARG A 368 -17.66 -27.57 4.78
C ARG A 368 -18.13 -26.81 5.99
N ILE A 369 -17.64 -25.58 6.12
CA ILE A 369 -17.94 -24.69 7.23
C ILE A 369 -19.00 -23.71 6.72
N ALA A 370 -20.20 -23.86 7.24
CA ALA A 370 -21.36 -23.09 6.85
C ALA A 370 -21.87 -22.33 8.07
N ASN A 371 -21.98 -21.02 7.93
CA ASN A 371 -22.78 -20.18 8.82
C ASN A 371 -23.01 -18.84 8.11
N SER A 372 -24.16 -18.75 7.43
CA SER A 372 -24.70 -17.56 6.74
C SER A 372 -23.75 -16.83 5.76
N THR A 373 -24.24 -15.71 5.22
CA THR A 373 -23.44 -14.71 4.49
C THR A 373 -22.39 -14.04 5.39
N LEU A 374 -22.49 -14.17 6.72
CA LEU A 374 -21.60 -13.48 7.65
C LEU A 374 -20.19 -14.07 7.70
N VAL A 375 -20.05 -15.40 7.57
CA VAL A 375 -18.72 -16.03 7.45
C VAL A 375 -18.01 -15.58 6.18
N GLU A 376 -18.76 -15.41 5.09
CA GLU A 376 -18.24 -14.83 3.85
C GLU A 376 -17.77 -13.39 4.08
N TYR A 377 -18.53 -12.57 4.80
CA TYR A 377 -18.12 -11.20 5.13
C TYR A 377 -16.86 -11.15 6.00
N LEU A 378 -16.80 -12.01 7.02
CA LEU A 378 -15.63 -12.15 7.89
C LEU A 378 -14.38 -12.51 7.07
N PHE A 379 -14.46 -13.49 6.17
CA PHE A 379 -13.30 -13.90 5.38
C PHE A 379 -12.94 -12.86 4.31
N LYS A 380 -13.91 -12.30 3.59
CA LYS A 380 -13.66 -11.31 2.53
C LYS A 380 -13.17 -9.98 3.09
N PHE A 381 -13.91 -9.39 4.02
CA PHE A 381 -13.68 -8.02 4.43
C PHE A 381 -12.72 -7.90 5.60
N ILE A 382 -12.81 -8.79 6.58
CA ILE A 382 -11.97 -8.71 7.80
C ILE A 382 -10.62 -9.40 7.57
N PHE A 383 -10.64 -10.67 7.17
CA PHE A 383 -9.41 -11.43 6.95
C PHE A 383 -8.79 -11.26 5.55
N ASN A 384 -9.45 -10.52 4.66
CA ASN A 384 -8.95 -10.21 3.33
C ASN A 384 -8.54 -11.48 2.54
N ALA A 385 -9.36 -12.51 2.69
CA ALA A 385 -9.14 -13.86 2.24
C ALA A 385 -10.08 -14.21 1.06
N GLU A 386 -10.16 -13.28 0.10
CA GLU A 386 -10.93 -13.41 -1.14
C GLU A 386 -10.06 -13.86 -2.33
N GLY A 387 -10.72 -14.38 -3.35
CA GLY A 387 -10.16 -14.58 -4.68
C GLY A 387 -9.55 -15.96 -4.89
N ILE A 388 -8.90 -16.11 -6.03
CA ILE A 388 -8.18 -17.35 -6.36
C ILE A 388 -6.83 -17.41 -5.64
N SER A 389 -6.15 -18.56 -5.64
CA SER A 389 -4.87 -18.78 -4.93
C SER A 389 -3.76 -17.76 -5.24
N LYS A 390 -3.81 -17.07 -6.40
CA LYS A 390 -2.85 -16.02 -6.82
C LYS A 390 -3.16 -14.62 -6.24
N GLU A 391 -4.31 -14.48 -5.61
CA GLU A 391 -4.84 -13.21 -5.07
C GLU A 391 -4.91 -13.21 -3.56
N LYS A 392 -4.90 -14.40 -2.93
CA LYS A 392 -4.83 -14.55 -1.48
C LYS A 392 -3.71 -13.71 -0.86
N CYS A 393 -3.98 -13.10 0.27
CA CYS A 393 -3.06 -12.25 1.02
C CYS A 393 -3.36 -12.37 2.51
N LEU A 394 -2.46 -11.86 3.35
CA LEU A 394 -2.70 -11.77 4.79
C LEU A 394 -3.75 -10.69 5.09
N PRO A 395 -4.43 -10.76 6.26
CA PRO A 395 -5.27 -9.69 6.77
C PRO A 395 -4.51 -8.36 6.78
N PHE A 396 -5.18 -7.25 6.44
CA PHE A 396 -4.53 -5.93 6.36
C PHE A 396 -3.88 -5.54 7.70
N GLU A 397 -4.58 -5.79 8.80
CA GLU A 397 -4.14 -5.40 10.14
C GLU A 397 -3.33 -6.48 10.85
N ILE A 398 -2.75 -7.43 10.11
CA ILE A 398 -2.04 -8.59 10.67
C ILE A 398 -0.90 -8.19 11.64
N LEU A 399 -0.28 -7.02 11.45
CA LEU A 399 0.76 -6.51 12.35
C LEU A 399 0.22 -6.06 13.72
N THR A 400 -1.09 -5.89 13.85
CA THR A 400 -1.76 -5.53 15.11
C THR A 400 -2.31 -6.73 15.86
N TYR A 401 -2.55 -7.88 15.20
CA TYR A 401 -3.17 -9.06 15.81
C TYR A 401 -2.22 -9.76 16.78
N ASN A 402 -2.73 -10.25 17.91
CA ASN A 402 -1.88 -10.83 18.95
C ASN A 402 -1.00 -11.99 18.47
N ILE A 403 0.08 -12.24 19.21
CA ILE A 403 1.07 -13.26 18.90
C ILE A 403 0.46 -14.67 18.80
N GLN A 404 -0.55 -15.00 19.62
CA GLN A 404 -1.18 -16.34 19.59
C GLN A 404 -1.87 -16.60 18.26
N PHE A 405 -2.59 -15.60 17.74
CA PHE A 405 -3.21 -15.67 16.42
C PHE A 405 -2.15 -15.80 15.32
N ILE A 406 -1.06 -15.02 15.37
CA ILE A 406 0.03 -15.10 14.39
C ILE A 406 0.70 -16.47 14.39
N GLU A 407 0.97 -17.05 15.57
CA GLU A 407 1.48 -18.43 15.67
C GLU A 407 0.54 -19.44 15.02
N GLY A 408 -0.76 -19.29 15.27
CA GLY A 408 -1.79 -20.11 14.64
C GLY A 408 -1.75 -20.00 13.13
N LEU A 409 -1.81 -18.77 12.61
CA LEU A 409 -1.84 -18.46 11.18
C LEU A 409 -0.62 -19.01 10.46
N ILE A 410 0.56 -18.80 11.02
CA ILE A 410 1.80 -19.35 10.48
C ILE A 410 1.74 -20.88 10.47
N ALA A 411 1.34 -21.51 11.57
CA ALA A 411 1.24 -22.98 11.64
C ALA A 411 0.24 -23.53 10.62
N GLY A 412 -0.91 -22.87 10.42
CA GLY A 412 -1.90 -23.28 9.42
C GLY A 412 -1.37 -23.20 8.00
N ILE A 413 -0.63 -22.15 7.66
CA ILE A 413 0.00 -22.01 6.34
C ILE A 413 1.08 -23.07 6.13
N LEU A 414 1.85 -23.38 7.17
CA LEU A 414 2.91 -24.41 7.11
C LEU A 414 2.35 -25.82 6.95
N ASP A 415 1.25 -26.15 7.62
CA ASP A 415 0.63 -27.47 7.50
C ASP A 415 -0.05 -27.66 6.13
N GLY A 416 -0.49 -26.58 5.47
CA GLY A 416 -1.04 -26.61 4.11
C GLY A 416 0.03 -26.56 3.02
N ASP A 417 0.77 -25.45 2.94
CA ASP A 417 1.70 -25.14 1.84
C ASP A 417 3.18 -25.46 2.15
N GLY A 418 3.48 -25.92 3.37
CA GLY A 418 4.84 -26.14 3.86
C GLY A 418 5.42 -27.52 3.50
N SER A 419 6.73 -27.54 3.31
CA SER A 419 7.51 -28.77 3.18
C SER A 419 8.84 -28.67 3.91
N LEU A 420 9.16 -29.73 4.66
CA LEU A 420 10.41 -29.90 5.39
C LEU A 420 11.36 -30.78 4.58
N THR A 421 12.57 -30.29 4.32
CA THR A 421 13.63 -31.11 3.72
C THR A 421 14.49 -31.68 4.84
N THR A 422 14.45 -32.99 5.07
CA THR A 422 15.12 -33.67 6.20
C THR A 422 16.64 -33.52 6.25
N SER A 423 17.29 -33.11 5.16
CA SER A 423 18.75 -32.97 5.07
C SER A 423 19.30 -31.59 5.48
N LYS A 424 18.44 -30.59 5.67
CA LYS A 424 18.81 -29.23 6.09
C LYS A 424 17.71 -28.68 7.00
N THR A 425 18.03 -27.93 8.04
CA THR A 425 17.08 -27.18 8.90
C THR A 425 16.36 -26.06 8.13
N THR A 426 15.82 -26.36 6.95
CA THR A 426 15.21 -25.44 6.00
C THR A 426 13.74 -25.80 5.88
N LEU A 427 12.91 -24.83 6.24
CA LEU A 427 11.48 -24.83 6.00
C LEU A 427 11.22 -24.13 4.66
N SER A 428 10.41 -24.74 3.81
CA SER A 428 10.01 -24.13 2.53
C SER A 428 8.51 -24.08 2.40
N ILE A 429 7.99 -22.89 2.03
CA ILE A 429 6.57 -22.66 1.72
C ILE A 429 6.47 -22.44 0.22
N ARG A 430 5.50 -23.10 -0.43
CA ARG A 430 5.19 -22.87 -1.84
C ARG A 430 3.80 -22.29 -1.97
N THR A 431 3.70 -21.05 -2.41
CA THR A 431 2.41 -20.41 -2.69
C THR A 431 2.41 -19.76 -4.08
N SER A 432 1.22 -19.69 -4.69
CA SER A 432 1.03 -18.97 -5.96
C SER A 432 0.84 -17.46 -5.78
N SER A 433 0.64 -16.98 -4.54
CA SER A 433 0.52 -15.57 -4.23
C SER A 433 1.85 -14.98 -3.80
N ARG A 434 2.42 -14.12 -4.65
CA ARG A 434 3.64 -13.35 -4.35
C ARG A 434 3.43 -12.40 -3.18
N THR A 435 2.31 -11.69 -3.15
CA THR A 435 1.97 -10.73 -2.10
C THR A 435 1.92 -11.43 -0.75
N MET A 436 1.23 -12.56 -0.64
CA MET A 436 1.16 -13.32 0.61
C MET A 436 2.55 -13.75 1.08
N LEU A 437 3.41 -14.19 0.16
CA LEU A 437 4.78 -14.62 0.46
C LEU A 437 5.66 -13.49 1.02
N GLU A 438 5.56 -12.30 0.43
CA GLU A 438 6.25 -11.10 0.91
C GLU A 438 5.70 -10.65 2.27
N GLN A 439 4.38 -10.61 2.44
CA GLN A 439 3.74 -10.29 3.71
C GLN A 439 4.15 -11.27 4.82
N LEU A 440 4.19 -12.58 4.52
CA LEU A 440 4.66 -13.60 5.46
C LEU A 440 6.12 -13.38 5.86
N ALA A 441 6.99 -13.01 4.92
CA ALA A 441 8.38 -12.71 5.24
C ALA A 441 8.49 -11.51 6.20
N ILE A 442 7.68 -10.46 6.00
CA ILE A 442 7.62 -9.30 6.89
C ILE A 442 7.13 -9.70 8.28
N VAL A 443 5.98 -10.39 8.37
CA VAL A 443 5.39 -10.84 9.64
C VAL A 443 6.35 -11.76 10.40
N TRP A 444 6.97 -12.73 9.72
CA TRP A 444 7.92 -13.65 10.32
C TRP A 444 9.16 -12.93 10.86
N CYS A 445 9.71 -11.97 10.11
CA CYS A 445 10.84 -11.16 10.56
C CYS A 445 10.53 -10.39 11.85
N ARG A 446 9.29 -9.90 12.04
CA ARG A 446 8.87 -9.19 13.25
C ARG A 446 8.58 -10.14 14.41
N TYR A 447 7.81 -11.21 14.16
CA TYR A 447 7.52 -12.25 15.15
C TYR A 447 8.78 -12.81 15.81
N ASN A 448 9.80 -13.13 15.00
CA ASN A 448 11.04 -13.76 15.48
C ASN A 448 11.95 -12.81 16.29
N THR A 449 11.69 -11.50 16.27
CA THR A 449 12.47 -10.49 17.00
C THR A 449 11.80 -10.01 18.29
N ASP A 450 10.47 -10.08 18.39
CA ASP A 450 9.71 -9.49 19.50
C ASP A 450 9.43 -10.49 20.64
N ILE A 451 9.75 -11.79 20.45
CA ILE A 451 9.68 -12.80 21.50
C ILE A 451 11.07 -13.01 22.15
N PRO A 452 11.23 -12.79 23.46
CA PRO A 452 12.47 -13.10 24.16
C PRO A 452 12.71 -14.62 24.17
N ARG A 453 13.86 -15.04 23.63
CA ARG A 453 14.25 -16.46 23.58
C ARG A 453 14.47 -17.02 24.98
N LYS A 454 13.89 -18.19 25.27
CA LYS A 454 14.46 -19.09 26.27
C LYS A 454 15.62 -19.85 25.61
N THR A 455 16.82 -19.67 26.17
CA THR A 455 18.09 -20.40 25.94
C THR A 455 18.93 -20.11 24.68
N ASN A 456 20.23 -19.98 24.94
CA ASN A 456 21.35 -19.90 23.99
C ASN A 456 21.43 -21.16 23.11
N HIS A 457 21.86 -20.97 21.87
CA HIS A 457 22.13 -22.00 20.83
C HIS A 457 20.92 -22.49 20.03
N SER A 458 20.44 -21.67 19.11
CA SER A 458 19.89 -22.18 17.84
C SER A 458 20.08 -21.14 16.74
N ALA A 459 20.72 -21.59 15.65
CA ALA A 459 20.98 -20.80 14.45
C ALA A 459 19.67 -20.22 13.92
N ILE A 460 19.71 -18.98 13.43
CA ILE A 460 18.59 -18.34 12.74
C ILE A 460 18.22 -19.23 11.55
N PRO A 461 17.00 -19.80 11.45
CA PRO A 461 16.57 -20.44 10.23
C PRO A 461 16.53 -19.37 9.14
N THR A 462 17.49 -19.41 8.21
CA THR A 462 17.45 -18.58 7.00
C THR A 462 16.25 -19.01 6.17
N PHE A 463 15.20 -18.19 6.16
CA PHE A 463 14.09 -18.32 5.23
C PHE A 463 14.61 -17.98 3.83
N ARG A 464 14.96 -19.00 3.05
CA ARG A 464 15.31 -18.81 1.63
C ARG A 464 14.05 -18.91 0.80
N CYS A 465 13.46 -17.75 0.51
CA CYS A 465 12.35 -17.64 -0.42
C CYS A 465 12.85 -17.91 -1.86
N ARG A 466 12.54 -19.08 -2.42
CA ARG A 466 12.79 -19.41 -3.84
C ARG A 466 11.47 -19.29 -4.61
N PHE A 467 11.37 -18.27 -5.44
CA PHE A 467 10.37 -18.20 -6.50
C PHE A 467 10.83 -19.15 -7.61
N GLN A 468 10.00 -20.12 -7.98
CA GLN A 468 10.09 -20.77 -9.28
C GLN A 468 9.05 -20.10 -10.17
N ASP A 469 9.48 -19.08 -10.91
CA ASP A 469 8.69 -18.54 -12.01
C ASP A 469 8.71 -19.57 -13.15
N ASN A 470 7.55 -20.16 -13.45
CA ASN A 470 7.26 -20.52 -14.82
C ASN A 470 6.80 -19.22 -15.48
N VAL A 471 7.77 -18.52 -16.11
CA VAL A 471 7.60 -17.27 -16.86
C VAL A 471 6.36 -17.30 -17.75
#